data_AF-A0A0J9U0M3-F1
#
_entry.id   AF-A0A0J9U0M3-F1
#
_cell.length_a   1.000
_cell.length_b   1.000
_cell.length_c   1.000
_cell.angle_alpha   90.00
_cell.angle_beta   90.00
_cell.angle_gamma   90.00
#
_symmetry.space_group_name_H-M   'P 1'
#
loop_
_entity.id
_entity.type
_entity.pdbx_description
1 polymer ?
#
loop_
_entity_poly.entity_id
_entity_poly.type
_entity_poly.pdbx_seq_one_letter_code
_entity_poly.pdbx_strand_id
1 'polypeptide(L)'
;MSKDKQYILDEIKKNYIINENSKFYKIYEVFDKSCESFTDGHLSCLRDPTNSWAKSGKAIKVLKKLYSNLYRIYATLTGSNNSYVDDIKREDYKLCFTSLKYWLYDQIITKELEETKIVEIFTGWKSYIKGKVENPTSNYCEFNKLTLDEIKKLKNIYALYTVLYDNDKFETCNKNTCKYLDYVGKGLDELISSINSCSSNPNMTNYCKELKEFLDLCKEDNEDAGISIYVENTKSKAI
;
A
#
# COMPACT_ATOMS: atom_id res chain seq x y z
N MET A 1 -3.80 14.59 -18.31
CA MET A 1 -3.80 14.18 -16.89
C MET A 1 -2.39 14.33 -16.34
N SER A 2 -2.22 14.71 -15.06
CA SER A 2 -0.89 14.64 -14.43
C SER A 2 -0.37 13.21 -14.48
N LYS A 3 0.93 13.01 -14.78
CA LYS A 3 1.57 11.68 -14.77
C LYS A 3 1.35 10.94 -13.46
N ASP A 4 1.21 11.66 -12.34
CA ASP A 4 1.01 11.07 -11.00
C ASP A 4 -0.38 10.45 -10.81
N LYS A 5 -1.38 10.88 -11.59
CA LYS A 5 -2.74 10.33 -11.55
C LYS A 5 -2.88 9.04 -12.38
N GLN A 6 -1.92 8.74 -13.26
CA GLN A 6 -1.93 7.54 -14.09
C GLN A 6 -1.68 6.25 -13.29
N TYR A 7 -1.09 6.37 -12.09
CA TYR A 7 -0.73 5.26 -11.20
C TYR A 7 -1.75 5.04 -10.06
N ILE A 8 -2.93 5.66 -10.18
CA ILE A 8 -4.10 5.40 -9.31
C ILE A 8 -4.73 4.07 -9.74
N LEU A 9 -5.19 3.23 -8.80
CA LEU A 9 -5.75 1.92 -9.13
C LEU A 9 -6.90 1.99 -10.15
N ASP A 10 -7.81 2.97 -10.00
CA ASP A 10 -8.91 3.19 -10.95
C ASP A 10 -8.42 3.48 -12.37
N GLU A 11 -7.33 4.23 -12.51
CA GLU A 11 -6.73 4.51 -13.82
C GLU A 11 -5.97 3.30 -14.35
N ILE A 12 -5.33 2.52 -13.47
CA ILE A 12 -4.69 1.26 -13.86
C ILE A 12 -5.74 0.30 -14.40
N LYS A 13 -6.85 0.11 -13.69
CA LYS A 13 -7.97 -0.74 -14.09
C LYS A 13 -8.57 -0.35 -15.45
N LYS A 14 -8.68 0.95 -15.74
CA LYS A 14 -9.20 1.43 -17.04
C LYS A 14 -8.25 1.17 -18.21
N ASN A 15 -6.95 1.13 -17.94
CA ASN A 15 -5.92 1.15 -18.98
C ASN A 15 -5.12 -0.15 -19.11
N TYR A 16 -5.26 -1.11 -18.17
CA TYR A 16 -4.49 -2.35 -18.14
C TYR A 16 -5.35 -3.53 -17.68
N ILE A 17 -5.02 -4.72 -18.18
CA ILE A 17 -5.60 -5.98 -17.70
C ILE A 17 -5.01 -6.28 -16.31
N ILE A 18 -5.87 -6.26 -15.30
CA ILE A 18 -5.55 -6.66 -13.93
C ILE A 18 -6.44 -7.83 -13.52
N ASN A 19 -5.91 -8.74 -12.71
CA ASN A 19 -6.73 -9.78 -12.10
C ASN A 19 -7.56 -9.21 -10.95
N GLU A 20 -8.83 -8.90 -11.22
CA GLU A 20 -9.78 -8.41 -10.21
C GLU A 20 -10.11 -9.45 -9.13
N ASN A 21 -9.79 -10.73 -9.35
CA ASN A 21 -9.95 -11.78 -8.35
C ASN A 21 -8.71 -11.93 -7.45
N SER A 22 -7.62 -11.21 -7.74
CA SER A 22 -6.41 -11.26 -6.92
C SER A 22 -6.69 -10.81 -5.48
N LYS A 23 -5.97 -11.39 -4.52
CA LYS A 23 -6.07 -11.00 -3.11
C LYS A 23 -5.85 -9.49 -2.93
N PHE A 24 -4.86 -8.93 -3.63
CA PHE A 24 -4.56 -7.50 -3.58
C PHE A 24 -5.78 -6.66 -3.96
N TYR A 25 -6.41 -6.96 -5.10
CA TYR A 25 -7.54 -6.17 -5.58
C TYR A 25 -8.75 -6.29 -4.66
N LYS A 26 -9.08 -7.50 -4.20
CA LYS A 26 -10.15 -7.74 -3.21
C LYS A 26 -9.93 -6.93 -1.92
N ILE A 27 -8.71 -6.90 -1.39
CA ILE A 27 -8.35 -6.10 -0.21
C ILE A 27 -8.56 -4.61 -0.50
N TYR A 28 -8.05 -4.11 -1.63
CA TYR A 28 -8.13 -2.69 -1.95
C TYR A 28 -9.57 -2.21 -2.14
N GLU A 29 -10.41 -2.99 -2.83
CA GLU A 29 -11.83 -2.65 -3.04
C GLU A 29 -12.56 -2.43 -1.71
N VAL A 30 -12.24 -3.24 -0.70
CA VAL A 30 -12.81 -3.12 0.64
C VAL A 30 -12.42 -1.77 1.27
N PHE A 31 -11.21 -1.26 1.06
CA PHE A 31 -10.78 0.01 1.62
C PHE A 31 -11.56 1.23 1.13
N ASP A 32 -12.18 1.16 -0.04
CA ASP A 32 -13.01 2.24 -0.56
C ASP A 32 -14.47 2.20 -0.09
N LYS A 33 -14.92 1.03 0.37
CA LYS A 33 -16.26 0.87 0.96
C LYS A 33 -16.39 1.64 2.27
N SER A 34 -17.56 2.24 2.49
CA SER A 34 -17.90 2.90 3.76
C SER A 34 -17.90 1.87 4.89
N CYS A 35 -17.44 2.24 6.08
CA CYS A 35 -17.55 1.36 7.26
C CYS A 35 -19.00 1.00 7.57
N GLU A 36 -19.96 1.85 7.20
CA GLU A 36 -21.40 1.63 7.38
C GLU A 36 -21.97 0.56 6.43
N SER A 37 -21.23 0.16 5.39
CA SER A 37 -21.69 -0.85 4.43
C SER A 37 -21.49 -2.29 4.90
N PHE A 38 -20.87 -2.50 6.07
CA PHE A 38 -20.61 -3.82 6.63
C PHE A 38 -21.63 -4.18 7.70
N THR A 39 -22.05 -5.44 7.71
CA THR A 39 -22.94 -6.00 8.74
C THR A 39 -22.15 -6.40 9.98
N ASP A 40 -21.37 -5.46 10.53
CA ASP A 40 -20.49 -5.66 11.68
C ASP A 40 -20.96 -4.88 12.93
N GLY A 41 -22.18 -4.35 12.92
CA GLY A 41 -22.68 -3.51 14.02
C GLY A 41 -21.93 -2.18 14.15
N HIS A 42 -21.37 -1.67 13.05
CA HIS A 42 -20.54 -0.46 13.02
C HIS A 42 -19.29 -0.56 13.90
N LEU A 43 -18.73 -1.77 14.04
CA LEU A 43 -17.50 -1.99 14.78
C LEU A 43 -16.28 -1.42 14.05
N SER A 44 -16.23 -1.56 12.72
CA SER A 44 -15.18 -0.96 11.90
C SER A 44 -15.31 0.57 11.74
N CYS A 45 -16.40 1.17 12.21
CA CYS A 45 -16.59 2.62 12.20
C CYS A 45 -15.99 3.25 13.45
N LEU A 46 -15.18 4.30 13.24
CA LEU A 46 -14.65 5.09 14.35
C LEU A 46 -15.78 5.81 15.10
N ARG A 47 -15.92 5.54 16.40
CA ARG A 47 -16.93 6.16 17.27
C ARG A 47 -16.44 7.42 17.99
N ASP A 48 -15.13 7.52 18.20
CA ASP A 48 -14.54 8.61 18.98
C ASP A 48 -14.56 9.96 18.26
N PRO A 49 -14.68 11.08 19.00
CA PRO A 49 -14.52 12.42 18.44
C PRO A 49 -13.13 12.62 17.83
N THR A 50 -13.08 13.16 16.62
CA THR A 50 -11.82 13.32 15.85
C THR A 50 -11.37 14.76 15.68
N ASN A 51 -12.02 15.71 16.34
CA ASN A 51 -11.77 17.14 16.13
C ASN A 51 -10.33 17.56 16.50
N SER A 52 -9.66 16.77 17.34
CA SER A 52 -8.26 16.96 17.73
C SER A 52 -7.25 16.20 16.87
N TRP A 53 -7.70 15.35 15.93
CA TRP A 53 -6.80 14.44 15.20
C TRP A 53 -5.91 15.16 14.19
N ALA A 54 -6.42 16.23 13.60
CA ALA A 54 -5.73 17.11 12.66
C ALA A 54 -6.46 18.45 12.59
N LYS A 55 -5.82 19.50 12.06
CA LYS A 55 -6.49 20.78 11.82
C LYS A 55 -7.31 20.75 10.54
N SER A 56 -6.80 20.06 9.52
CA SER A 56 -7.48 19.95 8.23
C SER A 56 -8.61 18.91 8.26
N GLY A 57 -9.82 19.33 7.89
CA GLY A 57 -10.94 18.42 7.67
C GLY A 57 -10.64 17.35 6.60
N LYS A 58 -9.78 17.63 5.61
CA LYS A 58 -9.33 16.62 4.63
C LYS A 58 -8.45 15.56 5.29
N ALA A 59 -7.50 15.96 6.13
CA ALA A 59 -6.63 15.03 6.87
C ALA A 59 -7.45 14.18 7.86
N ILE A 60 -8.40 14.78 8.59
CA ILE A 60 -9.33 14.07 9.48
C ILE A 60 -10.08 12.98 8.71
N LYS A 61 -10.63 13.29 7.53
CA LYS A 61 -11.36 12.31 6.70
C LYS A 61 -10.48 11.13 6.27
N VAL A 62 -9.22 11.37 5.91
CA VAL A 62 -8.26 10.29 5.58
C VAL A 62 -7.97 9.44 6.81
N LEU A 63 -7.71 10.06 7.96
CA LEU A 63 -7.42 9.35 9.22
C LEU A 63 -8.59 8.47 9.69
N LYS A 64 -9.83 8.95 9.57
CA LYS A 64 -11.03 8.14 9.90
C LYS A 64 -11.11 6.88 9.05
N LYS A 65 -10.90 7.02 7.74
CA LYS A 65 -10.87 5.88 6.83
C LYS A 65 -9.69 4.95 7.12
N LEU A 66 -8.50 5.51 7.39
CA LEU A 66 -7.31 4.73 7.75
C LEU A 66 -7.55 3.87 9.00
N TYR A 67 -8.17 4.44 10.04
CA TYR A 67 -8.59 3.68 11.23
C TYR A 67 -9.51 2.52 10.85
N SER A 68 -10.57 2.80 10.07
CA SER A 68 -11.55 1.79 9.68
C SER A 68 -10.93 0.67 8.84
N ASN A 69 -10.05 1.01 7.90
CA ASN A 69 -9.34 0.03 7.08
C ASN A 69 -8.43 -0.84 7.94
N LEU A 70 -7.71 -0.24 8.89
CA LEU A 70 -6.82 -0.97 9.78
C LEU A 70 -7.60 -1.94 10.68
N TYR A 71 -8.75 -1.52 11.21
CA TYR A 71 -9.66 -2.39 11.98
C TYR A 71 -10.04 -3.62 11.17
N ARG A 72 -10.46 -3.41 9.91
CA ARG A 72 -10.92 -4.49 9.04
C ARG A 72 -9.81 -5.48 8.71
N ILE A 73 -8.60 -5.00 8.45
CA ILE A 73 -7.41 -5.86 8.27
C ILE A 73 -7.16 -6.69 9.53
N TYR A 74 -7.15 -6.06 10.70
CA TYR A 74 -6.89 -6.73 11.96
C TYR A 74 -7.95 -7.79 12.32
N ALA A 75 -9.22 -7.47 12.11
CA ALA A 75 -10.31 -8.43 12.26
C ALA A 75 -10.21 -9.61 11.28
N THR A 76 -9.87 -9.33 10.01
CA THR A 76 -9.66 -10.37 8.98
C THR A 76 -8.51 -11.30 9.36
N LEU A 77 -7.34 -10.75 9.71
CA LEU A 77 -6.13 -11.52 10.02
C LEU A 77 -6.21 -12.32 11.34
N THR A 78 -7.10 -11.93 12.25
CA THR A 78 -7.33 -12.69 13.50
C THR A 78 -8.30 -13.86 13.31
N GLY A 79 -8.95 -13.97 12.15
CA GLY A 79 -9.97 -15.01 11.89
C GLY A 79 -11.24 -14.85 12.73
N SER A 80 -11.39 -13.71 13.42
CA SER A 80 -12.52 -13.42 14.30
C SER A 80 -13.78 -13.06 13.51
N ASN A 81 -13.61 -12.61 12.26
CA ASN A 81 -14.68 -12.27 11.32
C ASN A 81 -14.11 -12.28 9.89
N ASN A 82 -14.35 -13.36 9.14
CA ASN A 82 -14.01 -13.45 7.71
C ASN A 82 -14.92 -12.55 6.83
N SER A 83 -15.63 -11.59 7.42
CA SER A 83 -16.73 -10.85 6.80
C SER A 83 -16.29 -9.65 5.97
N TYR A 84 -15.00 -9.31 5.96
CA TYR A 84 -14.48 -8.14 5.24
C TYR A 84 -13.81 -8.50 3.92
N VAL A 85 -12.90 -9.47 3.93
CA VAL A 85 -12.18 -9.94 2.75
C VAL A 85 -12.08 -11.46 2.80
N ASP A 86 -12.66 -12.13 1.81
CA ASP A 86 -12.55 -13.58 1.66
C ASP A 86 -11.12 -13.98 1.22
N ASP A 87 -10.74 -15.23 1.52
CA ASP A 87 -9.47 -15.85 1.10
C ASP A 87 -8.18 -15.19 1.65
N ILE A 88 -8.28 -14.37 2.69
CA ILE A 88 -7.13 -13.79 3.40
C ILE A 88 -6.82 -14.62 4.64
N LYS A 89 -5.57 -15.06 4.75
CA LYS A 89 -5.05 -15.81 5.90
C LYS A 89 -4.15 -14.92 6.75
N ARG A 90 -3.82 -15.38 7.96
CA ARG A 90 -2.98 -14.62 8.91
C ARG A 90 -1.58 -14.31 8.35
N GLU A 91 -1.03 -15.24 7.57
CA GLU A 91 0.25 -15.11 6.88
C GLU A 91 0.25 -14.02 5.80
N ASP A 92 -0.91 -13.64 5.25
CA ASP A 92 -1.01 -12.60 4.21
C ASP A 92 -0.87 -11.17 4.78
N TYR A 93 -0.49 -11.01 6.05
CA TYR A 93 -0.46 -9.70 6.73
C TYR A 93 0.42 -8.67 6.01
N LYS A 94 1.55 -9.07 5.42
CA LYS A 94 2.41 -8.16 4.65
C LYS A 94 1.70 -7.64 3.40
N LEU A 95 0.97 -8.50 2.70
CA LEU A 95 0.14 -8.10 1.55
C LEU A 95 -0.94 -7.11 1.98
N CYS A 96 -1.64 -7.38 3.09
CA CYS A 96 -2.66 -6.46 3.63
C CYS A 96 -2.06 -5.09 3.99
N PHE A 97 -0.91 -5.07 4.65
CA PHE A 97 -0.24 -3.83 5.07
C PHE A 97 0.28 -3.04 3.87
N THR A 98 0.90 -3.71 2.89
CA THR A 98 1.33 -3.09 1.62
C THR A 98 0.13 -2.50 0.88
N SER A 99 -0.98 -3.24 0.80
CA SER A 99 -2.22 -2.76 0.17
C SER A 99 -2.77 -1.51 0.88
N LEU A 100 -2.73 -1.48 2.21
CA LEU A 100 -3.21 -0.33 3.00
C LEU A 100 -2.32 0.91 2.80
N LYS A 101 -1.00 0.72 2.75
CA LYS A 101 -0.04 1.80 2.46
C LYS A 101 -0.26 2.34 1.05
N TYR A 102 -0.43 1.46 0.07
CA TYR A 102 -0.78 1.86 -1.30
C TYR A 102 -2.07 2.70 -1.33
N TRP A 103 -3.12 2.24 -0.66
CA TRP A 103 -4.38 2.99 -0.55
C TRP A 103 -4.16 4.37 0.10
N LEU A 104 -3.40 4.47 1.19
CA LEU A 104 -3.14 5.75 1.86
C LEU A 104 -2.44 6.73 0.91
N TYR A 105 -1.41 6.26 0.20
CA TYR A 105 -0.64 7.05 -0.76
C TYR A 105 -1.50 7.47 -1.96
N ASP A 106 -2.39 6.59 -2.40
CA ASP A 106 -3.37 6.90 -3.42
C ASP A 106 -4.32 8.02 -2.96
N GLN A 107 -4.89 7.92 -1.76
CA GLN A 107 -5.76 8.96 -1.22
C GLN A 107 -5.05 10.32 -1.08
N ILE A 108 -3.77 10.33 -0.69
CA ILE A 108 -2.96 11.56 -0.59
C ILE A 108 -2.82 12.23 -1.96
N ILE A 109 -2.47 11.45 -2.99
CA ILE A 109 -2.24 11.94 -4.36
C ILE A 109 -3.56 12.34 -5.04
N THR A 110 -4.57 11.48 -4.97
CA THR A 110 -5.88 11.70 -5.62
C THR A 110 -6.62 12.91 -5.03
N LYS A 111 -6.46 13.17 -3.72
CA LYS A 111 -7.06 14.35 -3.06
C LYS A 111 -6.19 15.61 -3.12
N GLU A 112 -5.04 15.53 -3.77
CA GLU A 112 -4.08 16.63 -3.93
C GLU A 112 -3.71 17.26 -2.57
N LEU A 113 -3.33 16.41 -1.61
CA LEU A 113 -2.96 16.87 -0.29
C LEU A 113 -1.53 17.43 -0.33
N GLU A 114 -1.38 18.66 0.16
CA GLU A 114 -0.09 19.32 0.29
C GLU A 114 0.69 18.81 1.51
N GLU A 115 1.98 19.13 1.56
CA GLU A 115 2.93 18.65 2.58
C GLU A 115 2.43 18.84 4.02
N THR A 116 1.82 19.99 4.34
CA THR A 116 1.31 20.27 5.69
C THR A 116 0.21 19.27 6.11
N LYS A 117 -0.68 18.90 5.19
CA LYS A 117 -1.75 17.92 5.43
C LYS A 117 -1.19 16.50 5.54
N ILE A 118 -0.13 16.19 4.79
CA ILE A 118 0.59 14.92 4.90
C ILE A 118 1.23 14.79 6.29
N VAL A 119 1.88 15.85 6.78
CA VAL A 119 2.41 15.90 8.16
C VAL A 119 1.31 15.68 9.20
N GLU A 120 0.13 16.31 9.02
CA GLU A 120 -1.02 16.10 9.89
C GLU A 120 -1.49 14.63 9.88
N ILE A 121 -1.54 13.98 8.71
CA ILE A 121 -1.94 12.57 8.61
C ILE A 121 -0.94 11.68 9.37
N PHE A 122 0.36 11.80 9.14
CA PHE A 122 1.32 10.94 9.85
C PHE A 122 1.35 11.21 11.36
N THR A 123 1.20 12.47 11.77
CA THR A 123 1.12 12.85 13.18
C THR A 123 -0.15 12.31 13.81
N GLY A 124 -1.30 12.46 13.13
CA GLY A 124 -2.59 11.98 13.60
C GLY A 124 -2.63 10.46 13.71
N TRP A 125 -2.09 9.73 12.74
CA TRP A 125 -1.96 8.28 12.82
C TRP A 125 -1.14 7.86 14.05
N LYS A 126 0.05 8.48 14.23
CA LYS A 126 0.93 8.15 15.35
C LYS A 126 0.29 8.44 16.71
N SER A 127 -0.42 9.56 16.84
CA SER A 127 -0.98 10.01 18.11
C SER A 127 -2.30 9.32 18.46
N TYR A 128 -3.12 8.97 17.46
CA TYR A 128 -4.51 8.57 17.69
C TYR A 128 -4.88 7.18 17.17
N ILE A 129 -4.09 6.60 16.26
CA ILE A 129 -4.40 5.29 15.64
C ILE A 129 -3.40 4.21 16.06
N LYS A 130 -2.10 4.52 16.09
CA LYS A 130 -1.04 3.54 16.40
C LYS A 130 -1.30 2.89 17.76
N GLY A 131 -1.48 1.56 17.76
CA GLY A 131 -1.74 0.76 18.96
C GLY A 131 -3.11 0.96 19.62
N LYS A 132 -4.02 1.68 18.97
CA LYS A 132 -5.35 2.03 19.50
C LYS A 132 -6.51 1.41 18.72
N VAL A 133 -6.21 0.67 17.67
CA VAL A 133 -7.21 -0.10 16.91
C VAL A 133 -7.40 -1.46 17.59
N GLU A 134 -8.64 -1.86 17.77
CA GLU A 134 -9.00 -3.16 18.36
C GLU A 134 -8.52 -4.34 17.51
N ASN A 135 -8.53 -5.53 18.12
CA ASN A 135 -8.08 -6.79 17.51
C ASN A 135 -6.64 -6.77 16.97
N PRO A 136 -5.67 -6.14 17.67
CA PRO A 136 -4.31 -6.05 17.13
C PRO A 136 -3.75 -7.44 16.84
N THR A 137 -3.20 -7.61 15.64
CA THR A 137 -2.49 -8.85 15.32
C THR A 137 -1.13 -8.87 16.02
N SER A 138 -0.43 -10.01 16.00
CA SER A 138 0.97 -10.07 16.44
C SER A 138 1.88 -9.12 15.66
N ASN A 139 1.47 -8.72 14.45
CA ASN A 139 2.15 -7.74 13.61
C ASN A 139 1.35 -6.42 13.57
N TYR A 140 2.03 -5.29 13.67
CA TYR A 140 1.40 -3.98 13.56
C TYR A 140 1.76 -3.35 12.22
N CYS A 141 0.77 -2.76 11.54
CA CYS A 141 1.05 -1.94 10.36
C CYS A 141 1.65 -0.61 10.82
N GLU A 142 2.92 -0.38 10.52
CA GLU A 142 3.59 0.89 10.82
C GLU A 142 3.61 1.82 9.61
N PHE A 143 3.49 3.12 9.87
CA PHE A 143 3.60 4.18 8.87
C PHE A 143 4.70 5.15 9.29
N ASN A 144 5.77 5.18 8.53
CA ASN A 144 6.85 6.15 8.69
C ASN A 144 6.48 7.45 7.98
N LYS A 145 6.89 8.58 8.55
CA LYS A 145 6.61 9.89 7.97
C LYS A 145 7.38 10.06 6.66
N LEU A 146 6.66 10.32 5.58
CA LEU A 146 7.19 10.54 4.24
C LEU A 146 6.86 11.95 3.73
N THR A 147 7.67 12.42 2.79
CA THR A 147 7.39 13.58 1.94
C THR A 147 6.47 13.21 0.78
N LEU A 148 5.85 14.20 0.12
CA LEU A 148 5.02 13.93 -1.07
C LEU A 148 5.80 13.22 -2.18
N ASP A 149 7.06 13.57 -2.42
CA ASP A 149 7.87 12.94 -3.47
C ASP A 149 8.21 11.48 -3.14
N GLU A 150 8.50 11.18 -1.87
CA GLU A 150 8.70 9.81 -1.39
C GLU A 150 7.42 8.97 -1.53
N ILE A 151 6.26 9.55 -1.22
CA ILE A 151 4.94 8.92 -1.40
C ILE A 151 4.70 8.58 -2.88
N LYS A 152 5.01 9.51 -3.79
CA LYS A 152 4.86 9.27 -5.24
C LYS A 152 5.71 8.10 -5.71
N LYS A 153 6.95 7.99 -5.22
CA LYS A 153 7.84 6.88 -5.57
C LYS A 153 7.32 5.54 -5.08
N LEU A 154 7.01 5.44 -3.78
CA LEU A 154 6.47 4.19 -3.21
C LEU A 154 5.15 3.80 -3.84
N LYS A 155 4.30 4.77 -4.16
CA LYS A 155 3.04 4.51 -4.86
C LYS A 155 3.28 3.82 -6.20
N ASN A 156 4.20 4.30 -7.04
CA ASN A 156 4.42 3.67 -8.35
C ASN A 156 5.04 2.28 -8.21
N ILE A 157 5.90 2.06 -7.22
CA ILE A 157 6.46 0.73 -6.90
C ILE A 157 5.32 -0.23 -6.51
N TYR A 158 4.42 0.19 -5.63
CA TYR A 158 3.28 -0.64 -5.21
C TYR A 158 2.28 -0.85 -6.34
N ALA A 159 2.12 0.15 -7.20
CA ALA A 159 1.28 0.05 -8.39
C ALA A 159 1.85 -0.99 -9.37
N LEU A 160 3.17 -0.98 -9.61
CA LEU A 160 3.85 -2.05 -10.36
C LEU A 160 3.56 -3.43 -9.77
N TYR A 161 3.75 -3.58 -8.46
CA TYR A 161 3.47 -4.83 -7.77
C TYR A 161 2.03 -5.27 -7.97
N THR A 162 1.06 -4.35 -7.85
CA THR A 162 -0.37 -4.62 -8.07
C THR A 162 -0.65 -5.19 -9.46
N VAL A 163 0.00 -4.65 -10.49
CA VAL A 163 -0.21 -5.09 -11.87
C VAL A 163 0.39 -6.47 -12.13
N LEU A 164 1.50 -6.80 -11.47
CA LEU A 164 2.19 -8.08 -11.62
C LEU A 164 1.63 -9.18 -10.70
N TYR A 165 1.02 -8.82 -9.58
CA TYR A 165 0.53 -9.74 -8.57
C TYR A 165 -0.66 -10.57 -9.09
N ASP A 166 -0.53 -11.90 -9.02
CA ASP A 166 -1.53 -12.88 -9.44
C ASP A 166 -2.09 -12.57 -10.83
N ASN A 167 -1.22 -12.17 -11.77
CA ASN A 167 -1.64 -11.75 -13.10
C ASN A 167 -0.89 -12.54 -14.18
N ASP A 168 -1.63 -13.40 -14.88
CA ASP A 168 -1.16 -14.24 -15.98
C ASP A 168 -1.50 -13.66 -17.36
N LYS A 169 -2.26 -12.55 -17.40
CA LYS A 169 -2.76 -11.93 -18.63
C LYS A 169 -2.22 -10.52 -18.78
N PHE A 170 -1.41 -10.35 -19.80
CA PHE A 170 -0.92 -9.03 -20.21
C PHE A 170 -1.48 -8.67 -21.58
N GLU A 171 -1.74 -7.38 -21.81
CA GLU A 171 -2.17 -6.91 -23.12
C GLU A 171 -1.14 -7.31 -24.19
N THR A 172 -1.60 -7.89 -25.29
CA THR A 172 -0.76 -8.11 -26.47
C THR A 172 -0.38 -6.75 -27.07
N CYS A 173 0.88 -6.37 -26.95
CA CYS A 173 1.41 -5.16 -27.59
C CYS A 173 1.20 -5.25 -29.11
N ASN A 174 0.60 -4.23 -29.72
CA ASN A 174 0.71 -4.01 -31.17
C ASN A 174 1.84 -3.01 -31.46
N LYS A 175 2.36 -3.00 -32.70
CA LYS A 175 3.57 -2.25 -33.10
C LYS A 175 3.61 -0.76 -32.72
N ASN A 176 2.47 -0.13 -32.40
CA ASN A 176 2.37 1.32 -32.23
C ASN A 176 1.95 1.80 -30.82
N THR A 177 1.52 0.91 -29.93
CA THR A 177 1.16 1.30 -28.55
C THR A 177 1.31 0.12 -27.60
N CYS A 178 2.30 0.18 -26.72
CA CYS A 178 2.32 -0.67 -25.52
C CYS A 178 2.44 0.20 -24.27
N LYS A 179 1.34 0.86 -23.91
CA LYS A 179 1.26 1.69 -22.69
C LYS A 179 1.67 0.91 -21.44
N TYR A 180 1.43 -0.41 -21.46
CA TYR A 180 1.84 -1.34 -20.42
C TYR A 180 3.35 -1.31 -20.16
N LEU A 181 4.19 -1.26 -21.21
CA LEU A 181 5.65 -1.24 -21.06
C LEU A 181 6.14 0.07 -20.44
N ASP A 182 5.55 1.21 -20.79
CA ASP A 182 5.93 2.51 -20.21
C ASP A 182 5.63 2.53 -18.70
N TYR A 183 4.48 1.98 -18.31
CA TYR A 183 4.07 1.86 -16.91
C TYR A 183 4.98 0.94 -16.11
N VAL A 184 5.22 -0.28 -16.63
CA VAL A 184 6.08 -1.28 -15.99
C VAL A 184 7.52 -0.76 -15.90
N GLY A 185 8.03 -0.18 -16.98
CA GLY A 185 9.37 0.40 -17.05
C GLY A 185 9.58 1.46 -15.98
N LYS A 186 8.64 2.42 -15.84
CA LYS A 186 8.74 3.46 -14.81
C LYS A 186 8.72 2.86 -13.39
N GLY A 187 7.81 1.93 -13.13
CA GLY A 187 7.74 1.27 -11.82
C GLY A 187 9.04 0.53 -11.47
N LEU A 188 9.63 -0.14 -12.45
CA LEU A 188 10.88 -0.89 -12.29
C LEU A 188 12.08 0.04 -12.06
N ASP A 189 12.17 1.12 -12.84
CA ASP A 189 13.21 2.15 -12.67
C ASP A 189 13.14 2.78 -11.27
N GLU A 190 11.92 3.06 -10.78
CA GLU A 190 11.70 3.55 -9.43
C GLU A 190 12.10 2.51 -8.38
N LEU A 191 11.73 1.24 -8.54
CA LEU A 191 12.13 0.17 -7.61
C LEU A 191 13.67 0.04 -7.53
N ILE A 192 14.35 -0.07 -8.67
CA ILE A 192 15.82 -0.24 -8.74
C ILE A 192 16.53 0.98 -8.15
N SER A 193 16.15 2.19 -8.56
CA SER A 193 16.77 3.41 -8.02
C SER A 193 16.57 3.56 -6.52
N SER A 194 15.41 3.13 -6.01
CA SER A 194 15.09 3.13 -4.58
C SER A 194 15.96 2.14 -3.82
N ILE A 195 16.10 0.90 -4.31
CA ILE A 195 16.99 -0.12 -3.74
C ILE A 195 18.44 0.39 -3.67
N ASN A 196 18.94 0.95 -4.77
CA ASN A 196 20.31 1.47 -4.84
C ASN A 196 20.53 2.62 -3.86
N SER A 197 19.59 3.56 -3.80
CA SER A 197 19.67 4.71 -2.89
C SER A 197 19.64 4.30 -1.42
N CYS A 198 18.79 3.33 -1.06
CA CYS A 198 18.67 2.85 0.32
C CYS A 198 19.84 1.95 0.74
N SER A 199 20.43 1.20 -0.19
CA SER A 199 21.61 0.37 0.08
C SER A 199 22.88 1.21 0.29
N SER A 200 22.93 2.39 -0.33
CA SER A 200 24.09 3.29 -0.26
C SER A 200 24.06 4.24 0.96
N ASN A 201 22.95 4.28 1.70
CA ASN A 201 22.76 5.20 2.82
C ASN A 201 22.98 4.48 4.17
N PRO A 202 24.00 4.86 4.95
CA PRO A 202 24.25 4.24 6.25
C PRO A 202 23.14 4.54 7.27
N ASN A 203 22.37 5.61 7.08
CA ASN A 203 21.25 5.98 7.93
C ASN A 203 19.93 5.53 7.28
N MET A 204 19.27 4.57 7.91
CA MET A 204 17.96 4.08 7.47
C MET A 204 16.89 5.18 7.59
N THR A 205 16.65 5.89 6.49
CA THR A 205 15.62 6.93 6.40
C THR A 205 14.22 6.32 6.52
N ASN A 206 13.21 7.15 6.82
CA ASN A 206 11.82 6.69 6.86
C ASN A 206 11.36 6.07 5.54
N TYR A 207 11.78 6.65 4.42
CA TYR A 207 11.55 6.08 3.09
C TYR A 207 12.15 4.68 2.94
N CYS A 208 13.40 4.48 3.35
CA CYS A 208 14.05 3.19 3.26
C CYS A 208 13.45 2.14 4.20
N LYS A 209 12.86 2.54 5.33
CA LYS A 209 12.08 1.64 6.19
C LYS A 209 10.83 1.13 5.47
N GLU A 210 10.07 2.04 4.84
CA GLU A 210 8.90 1.68 4.04
C GLU A 210 9.25 0.75 2.88
N LEU A 211 10.31 1.11 2.13
CA LEU A 211 10.80 0.27 1.06
C LEU A 211 11.23 -1.10 1.57
N LYS A 212 11.97 -1.18 2.68
CA LYS A 212 12.43 -2.45 3.25
C LYS A 212 11.26 -3.38 3.57
N GLU A 213 10.19 -2.89 4.16
CA GLU A 213 9.00 -3.70 4.44
C GLU A 213 8.40 -4.29 3.17
N PHE A 214 8.35 -3.51 2.08
CA PHE A 214 7.94 -4.00 0.77
C PHE A 214 8.91 -5.04 0.19
N LEU A 215 10.22 -4.81 0.27
CA LEU A 215 11.21 -5.81 -0.19
C LEU A 215 11.12 -7.11 0.62
N ASP A 216 10.78 -7.02 1.91
CA ASP A 216 10.59 -8.19 2.78
C ASP A 216 9.28 -8.95 2.48
N LEU A 217 8.30 -8.34 1.81
CA LEU A 217 7.17 -9.03 1.18
C LEU A 217 7.64 -9.76 -0.09
N CYS A 218 8.40 -9.10 -0.96
CA CYS A 218 8.89 -9.70 -2.21
C CYS A 218 9.95 -10.82 -2.01
N LYS A 219 10.44 -11.02 -0.78
CA LYS A 219 11.32 -12.14 -0.42
C LYS A 219 10.55 -13.37 0.05
N GLU A 220 9.25 -13.24 0.32
CA GLU A 220 8.43 -14.39 0.68
C GLU A 220 8.28 -15.31 -0.53
N ASP A 221 8.32 -16.61 -0.27
CA ASP A 221 8.07 -17.60 -1.30
C ASP A 221 6.57 -17.59 -1.62
N ASN A 222 6.22 -16.93 -2.72
CA ASN A 222 4.85 -16.67 -3.13
C ASN A 222 4.78 -16.65 -4.65
N GLU A 223 4.17 -17.69 -5.23
CA GLU A 223 4.01 -17.87 -6.67
C GLU A 223 3.18 -16.74 -7.31
N ASP A 224 2.31 -16.10 -6.53
CA ASP A 224 1.43 -15.01 -6.97
C ASP A 224 2.12 -13.63 -6.91
N ALA A 225 3.34 -13.51 -6.36
CA ALA A 225 3.90 -12.20 -6.03
C ALA A 225 4.20 -11.30 -7.25
N GLY A 226 4.45 -11.89 -8.43
CA GLY A 226 4.87 -11.18 -9.64
C GLY A 226 6.26 -10.53 -9.59
N ILE A 227 6.78 -10.25 -8.39
CA ILE A 227 8.13 -9.76 -8.10
C ILE A 227 8.74 -10.64 -7.01
N SER A 228 9.91 -11.22 -7.28
CA SER A 228 10.71 -11.96 -6.30
C SER A 228 12.09 -11.33 -6.15
N ILE A 229 12.56 -11.19 -4.92
CA ILE A 229 13.85 -10.59 -4.60
C ILE A 229 14.70 -11.59 -3.83
N TYR A 230 15.91 -11.85 -4.32
CA TYR A 230 16.88 -12.75 -3.69
C TYR A 230 18.08 -11.97 -3.16
N VAL A 231 18.60 -12.39 -2.01
CA VAL A 231 19.89 -11.89 -1.52
C VAL A 231 20.98 -12.69 -2.22
N GLU A 232 21.74 -12.05 -3.09
CA GLU A 232 22.88 -12.67 -3.72
C GLU A 232 24.07 -12.65 -2.74
N ASN A 233 24.39 -13.81 -2.16
CA ASN A 233 25.59 -13.96 -1.35
C ASN A 233 26.82 -13.97 -2.27
N THR A 234 27.34 -12.80 -2.61
CA THR A 234 28.67 -12.72 -3.23
C THR A 234 29.70 -13.09 -2.16
N LYS A 235 30.06 -14.38 -2.08
CA LYS A 235 31.37 -14.77 -1.56
C LYS A 235 32.38 -14.03 -2.42
N SER A 236 33.01 -12.98 -1.88
CA SER A 236 34.19 -12.42 -2.50
C SER A 236 35.17 -13.58 -2.70
N LYS A 237 35.42 -13.94 -3.96
CA LYS A 237 36.60 -14.74 -4.28
C LYS A 237 37.78 -13.88 -3.86
N ALA A 238 38.31 -14.13 -2.67
CA ALA A 238 39.65 -13.71 -2.32
C ALA A 238 40.57 -14.35 -3.36
N ILE A 239 41.14 -13.50 -4.22
CA ILE A 239 42.25 -13.85 -5.12
C ILE A 239 43.52 -13.80 -4.29
#